data_AF-A0AA92BIK4-F1
#
_entry.id   AF-A0AA92BIK4-F1
#
_cell.length_a   1.000
_cell.length_b   1.000
_cell.length_c   1.000
_cell.angle_alpha   90.00
_cell.angle_beta   90.00
_cell.angle_gamma   90.00
#
_symmetry.space_group_name_H-M   'P 1'
#
loop_
_entity.id
_entity.type
_entity.pdbx_description
1 polymer ?
#
loop_
_entity_poly.entity_id
_entity_poly.type
_entity_poly.pdbx_seq_one_letter_code
_entity_poly.pdbx_strand_id
1 'polypeptide(L)'
;MRSLLLLLVLSLAGCQTSAPILPPPVATPVGSIVDLRNGRILAPEELAVLLGQASRVIVGEQHDNPEHHAVQLWLLRSMAVQRPQGSLLLEMLNPDQQSHVDASKAAVGTGRWPDDLPAALAWQPGWDWSLYGPLVGYALKQPYPLLCANLDRQEVRDIYAKAPSLSGSRVNDNRVTTTLAAQIRESHCGLLPQSQVPAMLAVQQQRDRRMAERLLAAPAPALLFAGAFHARKDLGVPLHLADLGHPQEVLVLMLAERGNSVDLANADLVWFTPPQPERDYCAPLRH
;
A
#
# COMPACT_ATOMS: atom_id res chain seq x y z
N MET A 1 60.82 42.94 -10.40
CA MET A 1 60.44 41.74 -9.62
C MET A 1 59.00 41.89 -9.13
N ARG A 2 58.00 41.47 -9.91
CA ARG A 2 56.61 41.33 -9.45
C ARG A 2 55.97 40.20 -10.26
N SER A 3 56.11 38.97 -9.79
CA SER A 3 55.47 37.80 -10.39
C SER A 3 54.08 37.64 -9.76
N LEU A 4 53.03 37.79 -10.57
CA LEU A 4 51.67 37.36 -10.22
C LEU A 4 51.65 35.82 -10.29
N LEU A 5 51.33 35.16 -9.17
CA LEU A 5 50.96 33.75 -9.16
C LEU A 5 49.43 33.67 -9.19
N LEU A 6 48.84 33.31 -10.34
CA LEU A 6 47.46 32.88 -10.41
C LEU A 6 47.39 31.40 -10.01
N LEU A 7 46.81 31.12 -8.85
CA LEU A 7 46.42 29.77 -8.44
C LEU A 7 45.09 29.41 -9.11
N LEU A 8 45.16 28.54 -10.11
CA LEU A 8 44.01 27.93 -10.78
C LEU A 8 43.47 26.81 -9.88
N VAL A 9 42.38 27.05 -9.17
CA VAL A 9 41.65 26.01 -8.42
C VAL A 9 40.74 25.27 -9.41
N LEU A 10 41.16 24.09 -9.83
CA LEU A 10 40.33 23.16 -10.59
C LEU A 10 39.31 22.51 -9.64
N SER A 11 38.05 22.93 -9.73
CA SER A 11 36.92 22.28 -9.10
C SER A 11 36.58 20.98 -9.85
N LEU A 12 36.99 19.85 -9.28
CA LEU A 12 36.53 18.52 -9.70
C LEU A 12 35.07 18.34 -9.29
N ALA A 13 34.14 18.67 -10.19
CA ALA A 13 32.75 18.24 -10.07
C ALA A 13 32.66 16.75 -10.45
N GLY A 14 32.84 15.86 -9.46
CA GLY A 14 32.55 14.45 -9.64
C GLY A 14 31.05 14.23 -9.78
N CYS A 15 30.59 13.73 -10.92
CA CYS A 15 29.23 13.20 -11.05
C CYS A 15 29.08 12.01 -10.09
N GLN A 16 28.49 12.24 -8.92
CA GLN A 16 28.02 11.14 -8.07
C GLN A 16 26.78 10.54 -8.74
N THR A 17 26.99 9.57 -9.63
CA THR A 17 25.93 8.67 -10.06
C THR A 17 25.62 7.74 -8.89
N SER A 18 24.52 8.00 -8.18
CA SER A 18 23.97 7.05 -7.22
C SER A 18 23.84 5.68 -7.87
N ALA A 19 24.28 4.63 -7.17
CA ALA A 19 24.12 3.26 -7.66
C ALA A 19 22.62 2.99 -7.95
N PRO A 20 22.29 2.29 -9.06
CA PRO A 20 20.91 1.99 -9.39
C PRO A 20 20.28 1.13 -8.28
N ILE A 21 19.04 1.45 -7.91
CA ILE A 21 18.26 0.63 -6.97
C ILE A 21 17.77 -0.59 -7.73
N LEU A 22 18.48 -1.70 -7.58
CA LEU A 22 18.12 -2.94 -8.24
C LEU A 22 16.74 -3.42 -7.78
N PRO A 23 15.88 -3.91 -8.70
CA PRO A 23 14.67 -4.63 -8.31
C PRO A 23 15.03 -5.77 -7.37
N PRO A 24 14.12 -6.12 -6.43
CA PRO A 24 14.35 -7.27 -5.58
C PRO A 24 14.55 -8.50 -6.48
N PRO A 25 15.32 -9.51 -6.03
CA PRO A 25 15.51 -10.76 -6.76
C PRO A 25 14.24 -11.61 -6.75
N VAL A 26 13.07 -10.99 -6.78
CA VAL A 26 11.84 -11.59 -7.29
C VAL A 26 12.20 -12.09 -8.67
N ALA A 27 12.06 -13.37 -8.94
CA ALA A 27 12.21 -13.87 -10.31
C ALA A 27 11.16 -13.14 -11.16
N THR A 28 11.57 -12.06 -11.84
CA THR A 28 10.76 -11.25 -12.76
C THR A 28 11.11 -11.65 -14.18
N PRO A 29 10.62 -12.80 -14.67
CA PRO A 29 10.71 -13.05 -16.10
C PRO A 29 10.06 -11.87 -16.86
N VAL A 30 10.55 -11.65 -18.08
CA VAL A 30 9.94 -10.69 -19.01
C VAL A 30 8.44 -10.94 -19.07
N GLY A 31 7.62 -9.90 -18.91
CA GLY A 31 6.15 -10.01 -18.86
C GLY A 31 5.56 -10.01 -17.45
N SER A 32 6.36 -9.96 -16.40
CA SER A 32 5.84 -9.86 -15.02
C SER A 32 5.16 -8.53 -14.71
N ILE A 33 5.45 -7.44 -15.41
CA ILE A 33 4.83 -6.13 -15.16
C ILE A 33 4.08 -5.69 -16.39
N VAL A 34 2.79 -5.38 -16.25
CA VAL A 34 1.90 -5.05 -17.37
C VAL A 34 1.12 -3.78 -17.07
N ASP A 35 1.10 -2.88 -18.05
CA ASP A 35 0.14 -1.77 -18.11
C ASP A 35 -1.16 -2.27 -18.73
N LEU A 36 -2.18 -2.47 -17.90
CA LEU A 36 -3.45 -3.08 -18.29
C LEU A 36 -4.29 -2.18 -19.21
N ARG A 37 -3.94 -0.89 -19.30
CA ARG A 37 -4.65 0.08 -20.15
C ARG A 37 -4.31 -0.08 -21.63
N ASN A 38 -3.12 -0.59 -21.93
CA ASN A 38 -2.60 -0.71 -23.31
C ASN A 38 -1.90 -2.05 -23.60
N GLY A 39 -1.81 -2.95 -22.60
CA GLY A 39 -1.18 -4.27 -22.73
C GLY A 39 0.35 -4.26 -22.78
N ARG A 40 0.99 -3.11 -22.53
CA ARG A 40 2.45 -2.99 -22.63
C ARG A 40 3.12 -3.66 -21.45
N ILE A 41 4.11 -4.52 -21.74
CA ILE A 41 5.02 -5.07 -20.75
C ILE A 41 6.03 -3.99 -20.36
N LEU A 42 6.21 -3.78 -19.06
CA LEU A 42 7.11 -2.76 -18.51
C LEU A 42 8.35 -3.40 -17.89
N ALA A 43 9.48 -2.72 -17.98
CA ALA A 43 10.59 -2.93 -17.06
C ALA A 43 10.26 -2.35 -15.68
N PRO A 44 10.84 -2.85 -14.57
CA PRO A 44 10.65 -2.27 -13.24
C PRO A 44 10.91 -0.76 -13.20
N GLU A 45 12.00 -0.29 -13.81
CA GLU A 45 12.36 1.12 -13.81
C GLU A 45 11.29 1.99 -14.49
N GLU A 46 10.69 1.50 -15.58
CA GLU A 46 9.57 2.19 -16.25
C GLU A 46 8.33 2.27 -15.37
N LEU A 47 8.03 1.21 -14.60
CA LEU A 47 6.96 1.23 -13.61
C LEU A 47 7.22 2.31 -12.55
N ALA A 48 8.43 2.39 -11.99
CA ALA A 48 8.76 3.41 -10.99
C ALA A 48 8.60 4.84 -11.54
N VAL A 49 9.00 5.08 -12.80
CA VAL A 49 8.79 6.37 -13.49
C VAL A 49 7.30 6.68 -13.62
N LEU A 50 6.49 5.72 -14.09
CA LEU A 50 5.04 5.89 -14.26
C LEU A 50 4.33 6.20 -12.93
N LEU A 51 4.64 5.44 -11.87
CA LEU A 51 4.10 5.69 -10.53
C LEU A 51 4.59 7.02 -9.96
N GLY A 52 5.82 7.42 -10.28
CA GLY A 52 6.40 8.71 -9.92
C GLY A 52 5.66 9.91 -10.49
N GLN A 53 4.93 9.76 -11.59
CA GLN A 53 4.15 10.85 -12.20
C GLN A 53 2.76 11.05 -11.56
N ALA A 54 2.27 10.06 -10.81
CA ALA A 54 0.94 10.11 -10.20
C ALA A 54 0.95 10.86 -8.86
N SER A 55 -0.06 11.72 -8.65
CA SER A 55 -0.28 12.42 -7.38
C SER A 55 -0.76 11.47 -6.28
N ARG A 56 -1.48 10.40 -6.62
CA ARG A 56 -1.91 9.37 -5.68
C ARG A 56 -1.77 7.99 -6.30
N VAL A 57 -1.20 7.07 -5.54
CA VAL A 57 -1.02 5.67 -5.93
C VAL A 57 -1.59 4.78 -4.83
N ILE A 58 -2.31 3.73 -5.23
CA ILE A 58 -2.67 2.63 -4.34
C ILE A 58 -1.94 1.38 -4.83
N VAL A 59 -1.28 0.68 -3.92
CA VAL A 59 -0.67 -0.63 -4.20
C VAL A 59 -1.41 -1.70 -3.39
N GLY A 60 -2.04 -2.61 -4.12
CA GLY A 60 -2.71 -3.79 -3.56
C GLY A 60 -1.73 -4.91 -3.30
N GLU A 61 -1.76 -5.46 -2.09
CA GLU A 61 -0.92 -6.60 -1.69
C GLU A 61 -1.74 -7.81 -1.24
N GLN A 62 -1.08 -8.96 -1.23
CA GLN A 62 -1.42 -10.08 -0.34
C GLN A 62 -0.53 -9.99 0.90
N HIS A 63 -1.15 -9.90 2.08
CA HIS A 63 -0.47 -9.50 3.31
C HIS A 63 0.62 -10.45 3.79
N ASP A 64 0.48 -11.74 3.53
CA ASP A 64 1.45 -12.76 3.95
C ASP A 64 2.44 -13.14 2.86
N ASN A 65 2.45 -12.43 1.73
CA ASN A 65 3.31 -12.73 0.60
C ASN A 65 4.64 -11.93 0.68
N PRO A 66 5.78 -12.50 1.13
CA PRO A 66 7.07 -11.81 1.20
C PRO A 66 7.54 -11.11 -0.08
N GLU A 67 7.21 -11.63 -1.27
CA GLU A 67 7.60 -11.00 -2.53
C GLU A 67 6.88 -9.66 -2.73
N HIS A 68 5.62 -9.56 -2.29
CA HIS A 68 4.88 -8.29 -2.33
C HIS A 68 5.52 -7.22 -1.45
N HIS A 69 5.93 -7.59 -0.23
CA HIS A 69 6.63 -6.68 0.69
C HIS A 69 7.99 -6.23 0.16
N ALA A 70 8.73 -7.15 -0.48
CA ALA A 70 9.99 -6.82 -1.14
C ALA A 70 9.79 -5.82 -2.29
N VAL A 71 8.75 -6.02 -3.11
CA VAL A 71 8.38 -5.09 -4.19
C VAL A 71 7.97 -3.73 -3.63
N GLN A 72 7.18 -3.67 -2.56
CA GLN A 72 6.79 -2.39 -1.95
C GLN A 72 7.98 -1.59 -1.41
N LEU A 73 8.91 -2.25 -0.71
CA LEU A 73 10.14 -1.57 -0.25
C LEU A 73 10.97 -1.07 -1.44
N TRP A 74 11.06 -1.84 -2.51
CA TRP A 74 11.73 -1.40 -3.73
C TRP A 74 11.02 -0.22 -4.40
N LEU A 75 9.69 -0.23 -4.47
CA LEU A 75 8.89 0.88 -4.99
C LEU A 75 9.14 2.16 -4.20
N LEU A 76 9.12 2.09 -2.87
CA LEU A 76 9.41 3.24 -2.00
C LEU A 76 10.79 3.84 -2.25
N ARG A 77 11.80 3.00 -2.46
CA ARG A 77 13.17 3.44 -2.75
C ARG A 77 13.26 4.04 -4.16
N SER A 78 12.68 3.37 -5.15
CA SER A 78 12.76 3.77 -6.56
C SER A 78 11.97 5.04 -6.84
N MET A 79 10.77 5.18 -6.27
CA MET A 79 9.95 6.39 -6.40
C MET A 79 10.58 7.60 -5.70
N ALA A 80 11.31 7.40 -4.61
CA ALA A 80 12.05 8.49 -3.94
C ALA A 80 13.16 9.10 -4.82
N VAL A 81 13.66 8.36 -5.82
CA VAL A 81 14.57 8.89 -6.84
C VAL A 81 13.82 9.70 -7.90
N GLN A 82 12.58 9.30 -8.23
CA GLN A 82 11.78 9.96 -9.26
C GLN A 82 11.21 11.30 -8.79
N ARG A 83 10.80 11.39 -7.53
CA ARG A 83 10.24 12.62 -6.95
C ARG A 83 10.24 12.63 -5.42
N PRO A 84 10.16 13.83 -4.81
CA PRO A 84 9.75 13.95 -3.41
C PRO A 84 8.40 13.26 -3.18
N GLN A 85 8.31 12.50 -2.09
CA GLN A 85 7.08 11.88 -1.64
C GLN A 85 6.43 12.78 -0.59
N GLY A 86 5.10 12.93 -0.65
CA GLY A 86 4.34 13.74 0.29
C GLY A 86 3.86 12.93 1.51
N SER A 87 3.50 11.66 1.33
CA SER A 87 3.07 10.78 2.43
C SER A 87 3.07 9.30 2.05
N LEU A 88 3.18 8.42 3.06
CA LEU A 88 2.87 6.99 2.95
C LEU A 88 1.76 6.65 3.94
N LEU A 89 0.72 5.98 3.46
CA LEU A 89 -0.39 5.50 4.26
C LEU A 89 -0.39 3.97 4.29
N LEU A 90 -0.65 3.39 5.46
CA LEU A 90 -0.71 1.95 5.66
C LEU A 90 -2.08 1.56 6.21
N GLU A 91 -2.75 0.59 5.56
CA GLU A 91 -3.92 -0.10 6.14
C GLU A 91 -3.60 -0.72 7.51
N MET A 92 -2.35 -1.15 7.69
CA MET A 92 -1.87 -1.85 8.88
C MET A 92 -1.80 -0.96 10.13
N LEU A 93 -1.87 0.37 9.95
CA LEU A 93 -1.82 1.35 11.03
C LEU A 93 -3.23 1.90 11.30
N ASN A 94 -3.64 1.78 12.56
CA ASN A 94 -4.90 2.34 13.07
C ASN A 94 -4.69 3.77 13.64
N PRO A 95 -5.76 4.56 13.76
CA PRO A 95 -5.70 5.91 14.33
C PRO A 95 -5.07 6.00 15.72
N ASP A 96 -5.31 5.02 16.60
CA ASP A 96 -4.75 4.94 17.95
C ASP A 96 -3.23 4.73 17.97
N GLN A 97 -2.62 4.32 16.85
CA GLN A 97 -1.16 4.16 16.71
C GLN A 97 -0.47 5.43 16.19
N GLN A 98 -1.18 6.46 15.72
CA GLN A 98 -0.55 7.58 15.00
C GLN A 98 0.45 8.36 15.87
N SER A 99 0.11 8.61 17.15
CA SER A 99 1.02 9.30 18.08
C SER A 99 2.32 8.52 18.33
N HIS A 100 2.24 7.19 18.38
CA HIS A 100 3.37 6.29 18.50
C HIS A 100 4.27 6.30 17.26
N VAL A 101 3.65 6.34 16.07
CA VAL A 101 4.36 6.47 14.79
C VAL A 101 5.09 7.81 14.70
N ASP A 102 4.42 8.91 15.05
CA ASP A 102 5.00 10.26 14.99
C ASP A 102 6.17 10.40 15.97
N ALA A 103 6.02 9.88 17.20
CA ALA A 103 7.09 9.87 18.20
C ALA A 103 8.30 9.04 17.75
N SER A 104 8.06 7.84 17.18
CA SER A 104 9.10 6.98 16.65
C SER A 104 9.83 7.64 15.49
N LYS A 105 9.10 8.33 14.60
CA LYS A 105 9.67 9.07 13.47
C LYS A 105 10.56 10.22 13.93
N ALA A 106 10.11 11.00 14.93
CA ALA A 106 10.91 12.09 15.50
C ALA A 106 12.20 11.60 16.16
N ALA A 107 12.14 10.48 16.90
CA ALA A 107 13.33 9.85 17.49
C ALA A 107 14.31 9.37 16.41
N VAL A 108 13.81 8.66 15.39
CA VAL A 108 14.61 8.20 14.25
C VAL A 108 15.25 9.36 13.49
N GLY A 109 14.53 10.48 13.32
CA GLY A 109 15.04 11.69 12.68
C GLY A 109 16.23 12.34 13.40
N THR A 110 16.39 12.09 14.71
CA THR A 110 17.57 12.52 15.49
C THR A 110 18.63 11.42 15.60
N GLY A 111 18.47 10.31 14.87
CA GLY A 111 19.39 9.17 14.87
C GLY A 111 19.14 8.15 15.99
N ARG A 112 18.10 8.35 16.82
CA ARG A 112 17.77 7.46 17.93
C ARG A 112 16.72 6.44 17.52
N TRP A 113 17.15 5.19 17.35
CA TRP A 113 16.26 4.06 17.12
C TRP A 113 15.74 3.50 18.45
N PRO A 114 14.43 3.19 18.57
CA PRO A 114 13.94 2.35 19.66
C PRO A 114 14.58 0.96 19.61
N ASP A 115 14.92 0.40 20.77
CA ASP A 115 15.45 -0.97 20.85
C ASP A 115 14.42 -2.01 20.39
N ASP A 116 13.14 -1.77 20.74
CA ASP A 116 11.99 -2.55 20.28
C ASP A 116 11.05 -1.65 19.49
N LEU A 117 11.27 -1.59 18.18
CA LEU A 117 10.46 -0.77 17.27
C LEU A 117 8.99 -1.25 17.17
N PRO A 118 8.68 -2.56 17.05
CA PRO A 118 7.30 -3.04 17.14
C PRO A 118 6.55 -2.52 18.36
N ALA A 119 7.16 -2.62 19.55
CA ALA A 119 6.54 -2.15 20.79
C ALA A 119 6.37 -0.63 20.79
N ALA A 120 7.39 0.12 20.32
CA ALA A 120 7.33 1.58 20.25
C ALA A 120 6.19 2.09 19.34
N LEU A 121 5.88 1.36 18.27
CA LEU A 121 4.80 1.64 17.32
C LEU A 121 3.42 1.12 17.78
N ALA A 122 3.37 0.41 18.91
CA ALA A 122 2.22 -0.40 19.30
C ALA A 122 1.74 -1.30 18.14
N TRP A 123 2.69 -1.93 17.42
CA TRP A 123 2.42 -2.69 16.20
C TRP A 123 1.42 -3.81 16.46
N GLN A 124 0.43 -3.97 15.57
CA GLN A 124 -0.63 -4.93 15.81
C GLN A 124 -0.16 -6.35 15.54
N PRO A 125 -0.49 -7.32 16.41
CA PRO A 125 -0.02 -8.70 16.26
C PRO A 125 -0.60 -9.44 15.04
N GLY A 126 -1.65 -8.90 14.41
CA GLY A 126 -2.23 -9.45 13.18
C GLY A 126 -1.38 -9.18 11.92
N TRP A 127 -0.37 -8.32 12.03
CA TRP A 127 0.54 -7.99 10.92
C TRP A 127 1.93 -8.51 11.26
N ASP A 128 2.44 -9.46 10.48
CA ASP A 128 3.77 -10.05 10.73
C ASP A 128 4.87 -8.99 10.59
N TRP A 129 5.50 -8.63 11.70
CA TRP A 129 6.56 -7.63 11.73
C TRP A 129 7.77 -8.02 10.88
N SER A 130 8.05 -9.32 10.71
CA SER A 130 9.17 -9.76 9.88
C SER A 130 9.01 -9.36 8.41
N LEU A 131 7.76 -9.22 7.93
CA LEU A 131 7.43 -8.77 6.59
C LEU A 131 7.42 -7.24 6.49
N TYR A 132 6.70 -6.55 7.39
CA TYR A 132 6.51 -5.09 7.32
C TYR A 132 7.67 -4.27 7.90
N GLY A 133 8.48 -4.84 8.80
CA GLY A 133 9.54 -4.14 9.53
C GLY A 133 10.55 -3.42 8.63
N PRO A 134 11.09 -4.03 7.56
CA PRO A 134 11.97 -3.35 6.61
C PRO A 134 11.34 -2.12 5.95
N LEU A 135 10.07 -2.22 5.57
CA LEU A 135 9.29 -1.14 4.93
C LEU A 135 9.00 0.00 5.91
N VAL A 136 8.52 -0.33 7.10
CA VAL A 136 8.25 0.66 8.17
C VAL A 136 9.54 1.35 8.61
N GLY A 137 10.61 0.59 8.80
CA GLY A 137 11.93 1.13 9.14
C GLY A 137 12.47 2.09 8.06
N TYR A 138 12.27 1.78 6.78
CA TYR A 138 12.60 2.70 5.70
C TYR A 138 11.75 3.98 5.77
N ALA A 139 10.42 3.85 5.93
CA ALA A 139 9.47 4.97 5.95
C ALA A 139 9.71 5.93 7.13
N LEU A 140 10.09 5.43 8.31
CA LEU A 140 10.40 6.26 9.47
C LEU A 140 11.59 7.20 9.21
N LYS A 141 12.59 6.77 8.42
CA LYS A 141 13.74 7.61 8.03
C LYS A 141 13.42 8.71 7.04
N GLN A 142 12.28 8.64 6.35
CA GLN A 142 11.97 9.57 5.26
C GLN A 142 11.48 10.93 5.77
N PRO A 143 11.59 12.02 5.00
CA PRO A 143 11.12 13.33 5.44
C PRO A 143 9.59 13.48 5.48
N TYR A 144 8.85 12.58 4.83
CA TYR A 144 7.39 12.63 4.76
C TYR A 144 6.71 11.81 5.87
N PRO A 145 5.46 12.14 6.27
CA PRO A 145 4.72 11.40 7.28
C PRO A 145 4.38 9.96 6.86
N LEU A 146 4.45 9.06 7.85
CA LEU A 146 3.87 7.72 7.79
C LEU A 146 2.52 7.77 8.53
N LEU A 147 1.43 7.44 7.85
CA LEU A 147 0.08 7.71 8.31
C LEU A 147 -0.76 6.44 8.43
N CYS A 148 -1.64 6.41 9.44
CA CYS A 148 -2.72 5.46 9.55
C CYS A 148 -3.76 5.66 8.43
N ALA A 149 -4.22 4.55 7.86
CA ALA A 149 -5.25 4.56 6.81
C ALA A 149 -6.58 3.93 7.26
N ASN A 150 -6.59 3.11 8.31
CA ASN A 150 -7.72 2.23 8.63
C ASN A 150 -8.62 2.79 9.76
N LEU A 151 -9.64 2.01 10.12
CA LEU A 151 -10.48 2.19 11.30
C LEU A 151 -9.78 1.66 12.55
N ASP A 152 -10.07 2.23 13.72
CA ASP A 152 -9.67 1.61 14.99
C ASP A 152 -10.59 0.45 15.39
N ARG A 153 -10.20 -0.27 16.46
CA ARG A 153 -10.94 -1.44 16.95
C ARG A 153 -12.33 -1.09 17.50
N GLN A 154 -12.50 0.07 18.11
CA GLN A 154 -13.79 0.50 18.66
C GLN A 154 -14.76 0.85 17.52
N GLU A 155 -14.29 1.58 16.52
CA GLU A 155 -15.06 1.90 15.30
C GLU A 155 -15.53 0.62 14.61
N VAL A 156 -14.64 -0.36 14.41
CA VAL A 156 -14.99 -1.66 13.80
C VAL A 156 -16.08 -2.37 14.62
N ARG A 157 -15.96 -2.41 15.96
CA ARG A 157 -16.99 -3.02 16.83
C ARG A 157 -18.33 -2.33 16.69
N ASP A 158 -18.34 -1.00 16.67
CA ASP A 158 -19.58 -0.22 16.58
C ASP A 158 -20.26 -0.37 15.22
N ILE A 159 -19.49 -0.40 14.14
CA ILE A 159 -19.98 -0.65 12.78
C ILE A 159 -20.52 -2.08 12.68
N TYR A 160 -19.79 -3.06 13.20
CA TYR A 160 -20.23 -4.45 13.20
C TYR A 160 -21.55 -4.64 13.95
N ALA A 161 -21.71 -3.98 15.11
CA ALA A 161 -22.93 -4.07 15.91
C ALA A 161 -24.15 -3.40 15.26
N LYS A 162 -23.95 -2.31 14.51
CA LYS A 162 -25.03 -1.48 13.98
C LYS A 162 -25.30 -1.68 12.49
N ALA A 163 -24.32 -2.19 11.73
CA ALA A 163 -24.30 -2.28 10.28
C ALA A 163 -24.85 -1.01 9.58
N PRO A 164 -24.27 0.18 9.85
CA PRO A 164 -24.76 1.43 9.28
C PRO A 164 -24.66 1.41 7.74
N SER A 165 -25.65 1.98 7.07
CA SER A 165 -25.58 2.17 5.63
C SER A 165 -24.54 3.25 5.27
N LEU A 166 -23.80 3.01 4.19
CA LEU A 166 -22.89 3.99 3.61
C LEU A 166 -23.55 4.70 2.43
N SER A 167 -23.35 6.01 2.28
CA SER A 167 -23.82 6.76 1.10
C SER A 167 -22.87 6.56 -0.09
N GLY A 168 -23.43 6.46 -1.30
CA GLY A 168 -22.67 6.31 -2.55
C GLY A 168 -23.33 5.32 -3.50
N SER A 169 -23.47 5.65 -4.79
CA SER A 169 -24.15 4.76 -5.73
C SER A 169 -23.25 3.64 -6.22
N ARG A 170 -21.93 3.86 -6.31
CA ARG A 170 -20.97 2.87 -6.81
C ARG A 170 -20.67 1.82 -5.77
N VAL A 171 -20.41 2.23 -4.53
CA VAL A 171 -20.09 1.30 -3.43
C VAL A 171 -21.29 0.42 -3.05
N ASN A 172 -22.52 0.89 -3.29
CA ASN A 172 -23.77 0.16 -3.05
C ASN A 172 -24.33 -0.55 -4.30
N ASP A 173 -23.61 -0.54 -5.42
CA ASP A 173 -24.02 -1.30 -6.60
C ASP A 173 -24.14 -2.79 -6.23
N ASN A 174 -25.21 -3.45 -6.70
CA ASN A 174 -25.49 -4.84 -6.35
C ASN A 174 -24.35 -5.79 -6.73
N ARG A 175 -23.64 -5.51 -7.83
CA ARG A 175 -22.47 -6.28 -8.25
C ARG A 175 -21.34 -6.16 -7.23
N VAL A 176 -21.09 -4.96 -6.72
CA VAL A 176 -20.03 -4.69 -5.74
C VAL A 176 -20.35 -5.38 -4.40
N THR A 177 -21.54 -5.14 -3.86
CA THR A 177 -21.94 -5.70 -2.56
C THR A 177 -22.04 -7.22 -2.58
N THR A 178 -22.54 -7.81 -3.68
CA THR A 178 -22.57 -9.27 -3.85
C THR A 178 -21.17 -9.87 -3.94
N THR A 179 -20.26 -9.22 -4.67
CA THR A 179 -18.87 -9.70 -4.81
C THR A 179 -18.13 -9.61 -3.48
N LEU A 180 -18.25 -8.50 -2.75
CA LEU A 180 -17.67 -8.35 -1.42
C LEU A 180 -18.25 -9.36 -0.41
N ALA A 181 -19.57 -9.60 -0.42
CA ALA A 181 -20.20 -10.59 0.44
C ALA A 181 -19.73 -12.03 0.13
N ALA A 182 -19.50 -12.37 -1.15
CA ALA A 182 -18.91 -13.64 -1.54
C ALA A 182 -17.48 -13.77 -1.02
N GLN A 183 -16.66 -12.73 -1.23
CA GLN A 183 -15.29 -12.68 -0.74
C GLN A 183 -15.20 -12.82 0.78
N ILE A 184 -16.06 -12.11 1.52
CA ILE A 184 -16.11 -12.19 2.98
C ILE A 184 -16.37 -13.63 3.42
N ARG A 185 -17.33 -14.32 2.81
CA ARG A 185 -17.61 -15.73 3.16
C ARG A 185 -16.41 -16.63 2.87
N GLU A 186 -15.77 -16.43 1.72
CA GLU A 186 -14.59 -17.22 1.32
C GLU A 186 -13.41 -17.00 2.27
N SER A 187 -13.09 -15.74 2.60
CA SER A 187 -12.05 -15.39 3.58
C SER A 187 -12.34 -15.90 4.99
N HIS A 188 -13.58 -16.23 5.31
CA HIS A 188 -13.99 -16.86 6.57
C HIS A 188 -14.29 -18.36 6.40
N CYS A 189 -13.80 -18.99 5.33
CA CYS A 189 -13.90 -20.43 5.08
C CYS A 189 -15.33 -20.98 5.05
N GLY A 190 -16.32 -20.13 4.74
CA GLY A 190 -17.74 -20.47 4.80
C GLY A 190 -18.29 -20.65 6.22
N LEU A 191 -17.50 -20.40 7.26
CA LEU A 191 -17.86 -20.60 8.66
C LEU A 191 -18.56 -19.36 9.27
N LEU A 192 -18.47 -18.20 8.62
CA LEU A 192 -19.17 -16.99 9.06
C LEU A 192 -20.69 -17.20 8.92
N PRO A 193 -21.49 -17.05 10.00
CA PRO A 193 -22.93 -17.14 9.91
C PRO A 193 -23.50 -16.17 8.87
N GLN A 194 -24.47 -16.62 8.07
CA GLN A 194 -25.07 -15.80 7.00
C GLN A 194 -25.65 -14.49 7.54
N SER A 195 -26.15 -14.48 8.78
CA SER A 195 -26.66 -13.27 9.46
C SER A 195 -25.58 -12.24 9.81
N GLN A 196 -24.30 -12.63 9.84
CA GLN A 196 -23.17 -11.75 10.14
C GLN A 196 -22.50 -11.17 8.89
N VAL A 197 -22.78 -11.72 7.69
CA VAL A 197 -22.23 -11.21 6.42
C VAL A 197 -22.55 -9.73 6.20
N PRO A 198 -23.77 -9.22 6.45
CA PRO A 198 -24.07 -7.80 6.28
C PRO A 198 -23.24 -6.88 7.20
N ALA A 199 -22.96 -7.32 8.43
CA ALA A 199 -22.13 -6.57 9.36
C ALA A 199 -20.67 -6.51 8.92
N MET A 200 -20.11 -7.63 8.44
CA MET A 200 -18.76 -7.65 7.86
C MET A 200 -18.66 -6.82 6.58
N LEU A 201 -19.70 -6.83 5.74
CA LEU A 201 -19.76 -5.99 4.55
C LEU A 201 -19.74 -4.50 4.92
N ALA A 202 -20.51 -4.11 5.93
CA ALA A 202 -20.50 -2.74 6.43
C ALA A 202 -19.12 -2.33 6.97
N VAL A 203 -18.43 -3.23 7.69
CA VAL A 203 -17.05 -3.00 8.14
C VAL A 203 -16.11 -2.82 6.94
N GLN A 204 -16.15 -3.71 5.96
CA GLN A 204 -15.33 -3.65 4.75
C GLN A 204 -15.51 -2.30 4.03
N GLN A 205 -16.76 -1.91 3.73
CA GLN A 205 -17.06 -0.65 3.07
C GLN A 205 -16.62 0.57 3.89
N GLN A 206 -16.77 0.54 5.21
CA GLN A 206 -16.33 1.67 6.05
C GLN A 206 -14.81 1.78 6.15
N ARG A 207 -14.08 0.65 6.13
CA ARG A 207 -12.62 0.68 6.00
C ARG A 207 -12.18 1.31 4.68
N ASP A 208 -12.82 0.90 3.57
CA ASP A 208 -12.53 1.46 2.25
C ASP A 208 -12.87 2.95 2.17
N ARG A 209 -13.99 3.38 2.77
CA ARG A 209 -14.35 4.80 2.88
C ARG A 209 -13.31 5.57 3.69
N ARG A 210 -12.92 5.06 4.87
CA ARG A 210 -11.89 5.66 5.71
C ARG A 210 -10.57 5.80 4.95
N MET A 211 -10.11 4.74 4.29
CA MET A 211 -8.87 4.78 3.50
C MET A 211 -8.94 5.80 2.37
N ALA A 212 -10.08 5.91 1.66
CA ALA A 212 -10.29 6.93 0.63
C ALA A 212 -10.19 8.35 1.21
N GLU A 213 -10.88 8.63 2.33
CA GLU A 213 -10.84 9.93 3.00
C GLU A 213 -9.42 10.28 3.49
N ARG A 214 -8.72 9.32 4.10
CA ARG A 214 -7.34 9.49 4.56
C ARG A 214 -6.40 9.75 3.39
N LEU A 215 -6.57 9.02 2.29
CA LEU A 215 -5.78 9.24 1.08
C LEU A 215 -6.02 10.66 0.55
N LEU A 216 -7.26 11.11 0.41
CA LEU A 216 -7.58 12.49 -0.05
C LEU A 216 -7.00 13.57 0.87
N ALA A 217 -7.07 13.38 2.18
CA ALA A 217 -6.56 14.36 3.16
C ALA A 217 -5.03 14.38 3.27
N ALA A 218 -4.34 13.33 2.83
CA ALA A 218 -2.90 13.21 2.99
C ALA A 218 -2.11 14.13 2.03
N PRO A 219 -0.93 14.65 2.46
CA PRO A 219 -0.08 15.44 1.59
C PRO A 219 0.30 14.67 0.32
N ALA A 220 0.01 15.28 -0.83
CA ALA A 220 0.38 14.74 -2.12
C ALA A 220 1.87 15.04 -2.44
N PRO A 221 2.56 14.17 -3.18
CA PRO A 221 2.03 12.92 -3.69
C PRO A 221 1.92 11.84 -2.60
N ALA A 222 0.82 11.08 -2.64
CA ALA A 222 0.46 10.12 -1.60
C ALA A 222 0.51 8.68 -2.13
N LEU A 223 0.95 7.75 -1.28
CA LEU A 223 0.99 6.31 -1.58
C LEU A 223 0.24 5.56 -0.48
N LEU A 224 -0.71 4.70 -0.85
CA LEU A 224 -1.43 3.82 0.05
C LEU A 224 -1.02 2.37 -0.21
N PHE A 225 -0.58 1.66 0.82
CA PHE A 225 -0.44 0.21 0.80
C PHE A 225 -1.60 -0.42 1.58
N ALA A 226 -2.32 -1.30 0.91
CA ALA A 226 -3.51 -1.98 1.42
C ALA A 226 -3.67 -3.36 0.77
N GLY A 227 -4.46 -4.22 1.38
CA GLY A 227 -4.81 -5.52 0.84
C GLY A 227 -5.46 -5.43 -0.53
N ALA A 228 -5.31 -6.48 -1.32
CA ALA A 228 -5.74 -6.55 -2.72
C ALA A 228 -7.20 -6.12 -2.91
N PHE A 229 -8.12 -6.55 -2.04
CA PHE A 229 -9.55 -6.18 -2.15
C PHE A 229 -9.82 -4.70 -1.86
N HIS A 230 -9.06 -4.11 -0.95
CA HIS A 230 -9.12 -2.68 -0.66
C HIS A 230 -8.57 -1.84 -1.83
N ALA A 231 -7.57 -2.35 -2.54
CA ALA A 231 -6.94 -1.62 -3.64
C ALA A 231 -7.71 -1.67 -4.97
N ARG A 232 -8.50 -2.73 -5.20
CA ARG A 232 -9.19 -2.99 -6.47
C ARG A 232 -10.11 -1.85 -6.91
N LYS A 233 -9.99 -1.45 -8.18
CA LYS A 233 -10.82 -0.40 -8.82
C LYS A 233 -12.30 -0.73 -8.87
N ASP A 234 -12.66 -2.01 -8.94
CA ASP A 234 -14.02 -2.48 -9.06
C ASP A 234 -14.70 -2.80 -7.72
N LEU A 235 -14.00 -2.67 -6.58
CA LEU A 235 -14.53 -3.05 -5.27
C LEU A 235 -14.19 -2.08 -4.14
N GLY A 236 -12.93 -1.69 -4.01
CA GLY A 236 -12.40 -1.05 -2.80
C GLY A 236 -12.29 0.47 -2.91
N VAL A 237 -11.24 1.01 -2.30
CA VAL A 237 -10.94 2.44 -2.14
C VAL A 237 -11.22 3.29 -3.40
N PRO A 238 -10.85 2.89 -4.64
CA PRO A 238 -11.15 3.70 -5.82
C PRO A 238 -12.64 3.98 -6.07
N LEU A 239 -13.55 3.05 -5.72
CA LEU A 239 -14.99 3.30 -5.82
C LEU A 239 -15.45 4.34 -4.79
N HIS A 240 -14.86 4.30 -3.59
CA HIS A 240 -15.14 5.27 -2.54
C HIS A 240 -14.63 6.67 -2.92
N LEU A 241 -13.45 6.77 -3.54
CA LEU A 241 -12.95 8.03 -4.12
C LEU A 241 -13.89 8.58 -5.19
N ALA A 242 -14.40 7.71 -6.07
CA ALA A 242 -15.34 8.10 -7.11
C ALA A 242 -16.68 8.60 -6.53
N ASP A 243 -17.21 7.96 -5.49
CA ASP A 243 -18.43 8.41 -4.79
C ASP A 243 -18.21 9.70 -3.98
N LEU A 244 -16.97 9.99 -3.58
CA LEU A 244 -16.57 11.27 -2.96
C LEU A 244 -16.29 12.37 -4.00
N GLY A 245 -16.41 12.10 -5.31
CA GLY A 245 -16.23 13.09 -6.37
C GLY A 245 -14.83 13.15 -6.99
N HIS A 246 -13.95 12.18 -6.70
CA HIS A 246 -12.56 12.12 -7.17
C HIS A 246 -12.24 10.86 -8.01
N PRO A 247 -12.98 10.56 -9.10
CA PRO A 247 -12.89 9.27 -9.82
C PRO A 247 -11.62 9.04 -10.63
N GLN A 248 -10.78 10.07 -10.86
CA GLN A 248 -9.60 9.99 -11.74
C GLN A 248 -8.28 10.33 -11.04
N GLU A 249 -8.29 10.51 -9.72
CA GLU A 249 -7.10 11.02 -9.01
C GLU A 249 -6.10 9.94 -8.57
N VAL A 250 -6.34 8.67 -8.90
CA VAL A 250 -5.55 7.56 -8.37
C VAL A 250 -5.12 6.58 -9.45
N LEU A 251 -3.85 6.17 -9.38
CA LEU A 251 -3.29 5.08 -10.17
C LEU A 251 -3.20 3.82 -9.29
N VAL A 252 -3.75 2.70 -9.76
CA VAL A 252 -3.78 1.44 -9.00
C VAL A 252 -2.79 0.44 -9.57
N LEU A 253 -1.84 0.01 -8.75
CA LEU A 253 -0.97 -1.12 -8.99
C LEU A 253 -1.41 -2.31 -8.15
N MET A 254 -1.62 -3.47 -8.77
CA MET A 254 -1.84 -4.72 -8.05
C MET A 254 -0.58 -5.57 -8.05
N LEU A 255 -0.20 -6.08 -6.88
CA LEU A 255 0.75 -7.16 -6.75
C LEU A 255 -0.05 -8.47 -6.69
N ALA A 256 0.24 -9.39 -7.60
CA ALA A 256 -0.51 -10.63 -7.72
C ALA A 256 0.42 -11.80 -8.02
N GLU A 257 0.07 -13.00 -7.57
CA GLU A 257 0.80 -14.19 -7.94
C GLU A 257 0.53 -14.58 -9.40
N ARG A 258 1.54 -15.10 -10.11
CA ARG A 258 1.36 -15.64 -11.46
C ARG A 258 0.33 -16.78 -11.44
N GLY A 259 -0.63 -16.69 -12.36
CA GLY A 259 -1.77 -17.60 -12.42
C GLY A 259 -3.08 -16.95 -11.97
N ASN A 260 -3.00 -15.91 -11.13
CA ASN A 260 -4.17 -15.11 -10.77
C ASN A 260 -4.53 -14.15 -11.91
N SER A 261 -5.82 -14.00 -12.19
CA SER A 261 -6.31 -13.04 -13.17
C SER A 261 -6.43 -11.64 -12.56
N VAL A 262 -5.78 -10.66 -13.20
CA VAL A 262 -5.96 -9.23 -12.91
C VAL A 262 -6.19 -8.53 -14.24
N ASP A 263 -7.29 -7.78 -14.34
CA ASP A 263 -7.64 -7.04 -15.55
C ASP A 263 -7.84 -5.53 -15.28
N LEU A 264 -8.18 -4.79 -16.34
CA LEU A 264 -8.35 -3.33 -16.29
C LEU A 264 -9.51 -2.87 -15.37
N ALA A 265 -10.48 -3.76 -15.09
CA ALA A 265 -11.52 -3.49 -14.11
C ALA A 265 -10.97 -3.54 -12.67
N ASN A 266 -9.92 -4.33 -12.43
CA ASN A 266 -9.28 -4.43 -11.12
C ASN A 266 -8.20 -3.35 -10.88
N ALA A 267 -7.39 -3.03 -11.89
CA ALA A 267 -6.20 -2.16 -11.72
C ALA A 267 -5.80 -1.45 -13.01
N ASP A 268 -4.87 -0.48 -12.91
CA ASP A 268 -4.24 0.15 -14.08
C ASP A 268 -2.94 -0.59 -14.46
N LEU A 269 -2.23 -1.07 -13.45
CA LEU A 269 -0.95 -1.75 -13.55
C LEU A 269 -1.00 -3.04 -12.72
N VAL A 270 -0.28 -4.06 -13.15
CA VAL A 270 -0.08 -5.29 -12.37
C VAL A 270 1.39 -5.69 -12.38
N TRP A 271 1.87 -6.16 -11.24
CA TRP A 271 3.15 -6.87 -11.12
C TRP A 271 2.88 -8.29 -10.62
N PHE A 272 3.10 -9.25 -11.51
CA PHE A 272 3.04 -10.67 -11.23
C PHE A 272 4.30 -11.21 -10.55
N THR A 273 4.17 -11.70 -9.33
CA THR A 273 5.21 -12.36 -8.53
C THR A 273 5.13 -13.89 -8.67
N PRO A 274 6.19 -14.65 -8.34
CA PRO A 274 6.10 -16.10 -8.26
C PRO A 274 4.96 -16.56 -7.33
N PRO A 275 4.23 -17.63 -7.69
CA PRO A 275 3.19 -18.16 -6.82
C PRO A 275 3.79 -18.72 -5.54
N GLN A 276 3.05 -18.60 -4.44
CA GLN A 276 3.46 -19.19 -3.18
C GLN A 276 3.00 -20.65 -3.07
N PRO A 277 3.66 -21.46 -2.23
CA PRO A 277 3.14 -22.77 -1.88
C PRO A 277 1.70 -22.64 -1.36
N GLU A 278 0.82 -23.51 -1.83
CA GLU A 278 -0.58 -23.52 -1.41
C GLU A 278 -0.67 -23.69 0.12
N ARG A 279 -1.42 -22.79 0.76
CA ARG A 279 -1.64 -22.80 2.21
C ARG A 279 -3.13 -22.94 2.50
N ASP A 280 -3.49 -23.97 3.27
CA ASP A 280 -4.87 -24.11 3.75
C ASP A 280 -5.10 -23.20 4.97
N TYR A 281 -5.53 -21.96 4.71
CA TYR A 281 -5.89 -20.99 5.75
C TYR A 281 -7.11 -21.42 6.58
N CYS A 282 -7.90 -22.38 6.08
CA CYS A 282 -9.10 -22.86 6.75
C CYS A 282 -8.82 -24.03 7.70
N ALA A 283 -7.71 -24.74 7.54
CA ALA A 283 -7.36 -25.87 8.38
C ALA A 283 -7.40 -25.54 9.90
N PRO A 284 -6.86 -24.40 10.38
CA PRO A 284 -6.92 -24.06 11.81
C PRO A 284 -8.32 -23.72 12.32
N LEU A 285 -9.27 -23.40 11.43
CA LEU A 285 -10.63 -22.95 11.79
C LEU A 285 -11.66 -24.09 11.81
N ARG A 286 -11.28 -25.29 11.33
CA ARG A 286 -12.15 -26.47 11.25
C ARG A 286 -12.11 -27.34 12.53
N HIS A 287 -11.39 -26.91 13.57
CA HIS A 287 -11.17 -27.60 14.84
C HIS A 287 -11.63 -26.75 16.01
#